data_AF-L1IDW8-F1
#
_entry.id   AF-L1IDW8-F1
#
_cell.length_a   1.000
_cell.length_b   1.000
_cell.length_c   1.000
_cell.angle_alpha   90.00
_cell.angle_beta   90.00
_cell.angle_gamma   90.00
#
_symmetry.space_group_name_H-M   'P 1'
#
loop_
_entity.id
_entity.type
_entity.pdbx_description
1 polymer ?
#
loop_
_entity_poly.entity_id
_entity_poly.type
_entity_poly.pdbx_seq_one_letter_code
_entity_poly.pdbx_strand_id
1 'polypeptide(L)'
;VVHCSKQFVHDWKECPYAHEGETARRRHPYVLRFHTAQPCPDFKSTKSCPRSDRCQMAHGPWEAGLHPDAFRTNLCAYGRNCQRRMCFFAHDIEELR
;
A
#
# COMPACT_ATOMS: atom_id res chain seq x y z
N VAL A 1 1.97 -6.54 -12.86
CA VAL A 1 1.01 -6.73 -11.74
C VAL A 1 0.20 -8.01 -11.97
N VAL A 2 -0.14 -8.76 -10.92
CA VAL A 2 -0.88 -10.03 -11.02
C VAL A 2 -2.33 -9.80 -10.60
N HIS A 3 -3.28 -10.15 -11.46
CA HIS A 3 -4.72 -9.99 -11.20
C HIS A 3 -5.28 -11.13 -10.36
N CYS A 4 -6.32 -10.83 -9.56
CA CYS A 4 -6.98 -11.85 -8.74
C CYS A 4 -7.75 -12.84 -9.63
N SER A 5 -7.52 -14.14 -9.44
CA SER A 5 -8.21 -15.22 -10.15
C SER A 5 -9.33 -15.89 -9.34
N LYS A 6 -9.60 -15.42 -8.11
CA LYS A 6 -10.62 -16.00 -7.24
C LYS A 6 -12.00 -15.78 -7.86
N GLN A 7 -12.77 -16.86 -7.98
CA GLN A 7 -14.11 -16.83 -8.57
C GLN A 7 -15.22 -16.51 -7.56
N PHE A 8 -14.89 -16.15 -6.32
CA PHE A 8 -15.84 -15.83 -5.26
C PHE A 8 -15.62 -14.43 -4.68
N VAL A 9 -16.67 -13.86 -4.09
CA VAL A 9 -16.65 -12.54 -3.45
C VAL A 9 -15.77 -12.58 -2.20
N HIS A 10 -14.80 -11.67 -2.13
CA HIS A 10 -13.92 -11.50 -0.97
C HIS A 10 -13.51 -10.03 -0.83
N ASP A 11 -12.94 -9.67 0.32
CA ASP A 11 -12.38 -8.34 0.51
C ASP A 11 -11.12 -8.18 -0.35
N TRP A 12 -11.22 -7.32 -1.37
CA TRP A 12 -10.12 -7.03 -2.28
C TRP A 12 -8.93 -6.39 -1.53
N LYS A 13 -9.15 -5.69 -0.41
CA LYS A 13 -8.08 -5.04 0.37
C LYS A 13 -7.15 -6.04 1.04
N GLU A 14 -7.68 -7.23 1.34
CA GLU A 14 -6.96 -8.36 1.91
C GLU A 14 -6.39 -9.29 0.83
N CYS A 15 -6.79 -9.10 -0.43
CA CYS A 15 -6.27 -9.86 -1.54
C CYS A 15 -4.85 -9.35 -1.91
N PRO A 16 -3.86 -10.25 -2.05
CA PRO A 16 -2.53 -9.85 -2.51
C PRO A 16 -2.49 -9.54 -4.01
N TYR A 17 -3.56 -9.86 -4.75
CA TYR A 17 -3.67 -9.70 -6.18
C TYR A 17 -4.52 -8.48 -6.55
N ALA A 18 -4.30 -7.92 -7.73
CA ALA A 18 -4.97 -6.72 -8.18
C ALA A 18 -6.40 -6.98 -8.65
N HIS A 19 -7.30 -6.08 -8.28
CA HIS A 19 -8.67 -5.99 -8.76
C HIS A 19 -8.86 -4.78 -9.70
N GLU A 20 -9.90 -4.81 -10.53
CA GLU A 20 -10.23 -3.66 -11.39
C GLU A 20 -10.70 -2.47 -10.56
N GLY A 21 -10.19 -1.26 -10.88
CA GLY A 21 -10.53 -0.02 -10.16
C GLY A 21 -9.91 0.11 -8.76
N GLU A 22 -9.13 -0.86 -8.31
CA GLU A 22 -8.50 -0.84 -7.00
C GLU A 22 -7.30 0.12 -6.94
N THR A 23 -7.29 0.97 -5.91
CA THR A 23 -6.16 1.88 -5.62
C THR A 23 -5.10 1.26 -4.71
N ALA A 24 -5.35 0.07 -4.16
CA ALA A 24 -4.42 -0.70 -3.35
C ALA A 24 -3.62 -1.74 -4.14
N ARG A 25 -3.59 -1.60 -5.47
CA ARG A 25 -2.87 -2.48 -6.39
C ARG A 25 -1.43 -2.67 -5.90
N ARG A 26 -1.10 -3.91 -5.50
CA ARG A 26 0.22 -4.24 -4.96
C ARG A 26 1.20 -4.50 -6.10
N ARG A 27 2.33 -3.80 -6.08
CA ARG A 27 3.46 -4.09 -6.97
C ARG A 27 4.19 -5.35 -6.53
N HIS A 28 4.87 -5.98 -7.49
CA HIS A 28 5.64 -7.19 -7.22
C HIS A 28 6.74 -6.91 -6.18
N PRO A 29 6.96 -7.78 -5.17
CA PRO A 29 7.93 -7.57 -4.09
C PRO A 29 9.35 -7.24 -4.56
N TYR A 30 9.76 -7.77 -5.72
CA TYR A 30 11.06 -7.47 -6.31
C TYR A 30 11.21 -6.00 -6.74
N VAL A 31 10.12 -5.38 -7.21
CA VAL A 31 10.08 -3.95 -7.56
C VAL A 31 10.03 -3.10 -6.30
N LEU A 32 9.50 -3.63 -5.19
CA LEU A 32 9.48 -2.93 -3.90
C LEU A 32 10.90 -2.62 -3.37
N ARG A 33 11.95 -3.29 -3.87
CA ARG A 33 13.34 -2.96 -3.51
C ARG A 33 13.83 -1.65 -4.11
N PHE A 34 13.15 -1.14 -5.14
CA PHE A 34 13.60 0.00 -5.94
C PHE A 34 12.59 1.15 -5.98
N HIS A 35 11.44 1.00 -5.30
CA HIS A 35 10.49 2.10 -5.13
C HIS A 35 10.67 2.77 -3.77
N THR A 36 10.10 3.95 -3.62
CA THR A 36 10.13 4.74 -2.39
C THR A 36 8.73 4.83 -1.81
N ALA A 37 8.64 5.03 -0.49
CA ALA A 37 7.39 5.34 0.19
C ALA A 37 6.83 6.73 -0.19
N GLN A 38 7.61 7.55 -0.91
CA GLN A 38 7.22 8.91 -1.28
C GLN A 38 6.10 8.90 -2.31
N PRO A 39 5.01 9.66 -2.11
CA PRO A 39 3.88 9.66 -3.02
C PRO A 39 4.25 10.26 -4.38
N CYS A 40 3.92 9.57 -5.45
CA CYS A 40 4.09 10.04 -6.82
C CYS A 40 3.18 11.26 -7.08
N PRO A 41 3.72 12.41 -7.51
CA PRO A 41 2.93 13.61 -7.74
C PRO A 41 1.92 13.41 -8.89
N ASP A 42 2.33 12.74 -9.98
CA ASP A 42 1.47 12.45 -11.13
C ASP A 42 0.26 11.63 -10.68
N PHE A 43 0.52 10.50 -9.99
CA PHE A 43 -0.53 9.62 -9.51
C PHE A 43 -1.41 10.27 -8.45
N LYS A 44 -0.84 11.13 -7.60
CA LYS A 44 -1.61 11.87 -6.59
C LYS A 44 -2.64 12.78 -7.25
N SER A 45 -2.26 13.45 -8.35
CA SER A 45 -3.12 14.41 -9.04
C SER A 45 -4.16 13.73 -9.93
N THR A 46 -3.75 12.77 -10.77
CA THR A 46 -4.59 12.25 -11.85
C THR A 46 -5.06 10.82 -11.62
N LYS A 47 -4.59 10.16 -10.56
CA LYS A 47 -4.74 8.70 -10.34
C LYS A 47 -4.16 7.85 -11.49
N SER A 48 -3.34 8.46 -12.35
CA SER A 48 -2.69 7.81 -13.48
C SER A 48 -1.25 8.29 -13.59
N CYS A 49 -0.28 7.37 -13.56
CA CYS A 49 1.12 7.72 -13.72
C CYS A 49 1.60 7.28 -15.10
N PRO A 50 2.21 8.16 -15.91
CA PRO A 50 2.74 7.79 -17.22
C PRO A 50 3.88 6.75 -17.12
N ARG A 51 4.59 6.71 -15.98
CA ARG A 51 5.64 5.73 -15.70
C ARG A 51 5.08 4.37 -15.26
N SER A 52 3.80 4.30 -14.90
CA SER A 52 3.10 3.06 -14.51
C SER A 52 3.93 2.22 -13.52
N ASP A 53 4.04 0.91 -13.74
CA ASP A 53 4.79 -0.02 -12.88
C ASP A 53 6.31 0.29 -12.77
N ARG A 54 6.87 1.09 -13.70
CA ARG A 54 8.28 1.52 -13.65
C ARG A 54 8.50 2.76 -12.77
N CYS A 55 7.45 3.39 -12.26
CA CYS A 55 7.56 4.52 -11.37
C CYS A 55 8.24 4.10 -10.05
N GLN A 56 9.28 4.81 -9.61
CA GLN A 56 9.95 4.51 -8.33
C GLN A 56 9.30 5.21 -7.12
N MET A 57 8.13 5.81 -7.29
CA MET A 57 7.39 6.50 -6.23
C MET A 57 6.08 5.75 -5.94
N ALA A 58 5.50 5.94 -4.75
CA ALA A 58 4.29 5.28 -4.32
C ALA A 58 3.04 5.82 -5.04
N HIS A 59 2.23 4.92 -5.59
CA HIS A 59 0.95 5.14 -6.22
C HIS A 59 -0.20 4.91 -5.24
N GLY A 60 -0.21 5.72 -4.19
CA GLY A 60 -1.29 5.75 -3.20
C GLY A 60 -0.89 5.23 -1.82
N PRO A 61 -1.84 5.23 -0.87
CA PRO A 61 -1.56 5.00 0.54
C PRO A 61 -1.03 3.60 0.83
N TRP A 62 -1.41 2.61 0.02
CA TRP A 62 -1.01 1.22 0.22
C TRP A 62 0.46 0.99 -0.10
N GLU A 63 0.93 1.52 -1.23
CA GLU A 63 2.34 1.40 -1.58
C GLU A 63 3.23 2.26 -0.68
N ALA A 64 2.74 3.41 -0.23
CA ALA A 64 3.46 4.26 0.71
C ALA A 64 3.50 3.63 2.12
N GLY A 65 2.34 3.18 2.62
CA GLY A 65 2.18 2.71 3.99
C GLY A 65 2.67 1.28 4.24
N LEU A 66 2.66 0.40 3.22
CA LEU A 66 3.21 -0.95 3.31
C LEU A 66 4.69 -1.02 2.87
N HIS A 67 5.30 0.11 2.53
CA HIS A 67 6.72 0.16 2.22
C HIS A 67 7.55 -0.27 3.44
N PRO A 68 8.60 -1.09 3.28
CA PRO A 68 9.43 -1.55 4.40
C PRO A 68 9.93 -0.41 5.31
N ASP A 69 10.35 0.71 4.70
CA ASP A 69 10.87 1.90 5.41
C ASP A 69 9.78 2.82 6.02
N ALA A 70 8.49 2.54 5.81
CA ALA A 70 7.40 3.38 6.31
C ALA A 70 6.38 2.61 7.17
N PHE A 71 6.31 1.28 6.99
CA PHE A 71 5.38 0.45 7.73
C PHE A 71 5.78 0.38 9.22
N ARG A 72 4.88 0.87 10.08
CA ARG A 72 5.05 0.92 11.54
C ARG A 72 6.26 1.72 12.02
N THR A 73 6.64 2.76 11.28
CA THR A 73 7.67 3.72 11.74
C THR A 73 7.10 4.89 12.53
N ASN A 74 5.77 5.00 12.61
CA ASN A 74 5.06 6.02 13.37
C ASN A 74 3.90 5.40 14.14
N LEU A 75 3.53 6.00 15.26
CA LEU A 75 2.38 5.59 16.07
C LEU A 75 1.07 5.96 15.38
N CYS A 76 0.11 5.06 15.47
CA CYS A 76 -1.26 5.28 15.05
C CYS A 76 -1.92 6.30 15.98
N ALA A 77 -2.58 7.31 15.41
CA ALA A 77 -3.32 8.31 16.18
C ALA A 77 -4.41 7.70 17.09
N TYR A 78 -4.91 6.51 16.74
CA TYR A 78 -5.93 5.79 17.52
C TYR A 78 -5.33 4.72 18.43
N GLY A 79 -4.03 4.46 18.35
CA GLY A 79 -3.33 3.41 19.11
C GLY A 79 -4.08 2.08 19.09
N ARG A 80 -4.19 1.45 20.26
CA ARG A 80 -4.89 0.18 20.49
C ARG A 80 -6.39 0.20 20.18
N ASN A 81 -7.00 1.38 20.08
CA ASN A 81 -8.42 1.53 19.72
C ASN A 81 -8.64 1.60 18.20
N CYS A 82 -7.60 1.46 17.38
CA CYS A 82 -7.76 1.51 15.93
C CYS A 82 -8.57 0.32 15.42
N GLN A 83 -9.68 0.61 14.75
CA GLN A 83 -10.55 -0.42 14.14
C GLN A 83 -10.19 -0.71 12.67
N ARG A 84 -9.11 -0.10 12.15
CA ARG A 84 -8.66 -0.36 10.78
C ARG A 84 -8.09 -1.77 10.71
N ARG A 85 -8.72 -2.63 9.92
CA ARG A 85 -8.26 -4.01 9.68
C ARG A 85 -6.81 -4.07 9.19
N MET A 86 -6.44 -3.17 8.30
CA MET A 86 -5.04 -2.97 7.89
C MET A 86 -4.63 -1.53 8.22
N CYS A 87 -3.90 -1.39 9.33
CA CYS A 87 -3.27 -0.14 9.74
C CYS A 87 -1.79 -0.16 9.35
N PHE A 88 -1.30 0.92 8.76
CA PHE A 88 0.10 1.06 8.36
C PHE A 88 1.00 1.57 9.50
N PHE A 89 0.40 2.01 10.60
CA PHE A 89 1.05 2.60 11.76
C PHE A 89 1.10 1.61 12.92
N ALA A 90 2.02 1.83 13.86
CA ALA A 90 2.14 1.03 15.08
C ALA A 90 1.08 1.40 16.11
N HIS A 91 0.41 0.43 16.74
CA HIS A 91 -0.60 0.67 17.77
C HIS A 91 -0.02 0.82 19.18
N ASP A 92 1.25 0.49 19.37
CA ASP A 92 2.06 0.78 20.56
C ASP A 92 3.55 0.81 20.21
N ILE A 93 4.39 1.06 21.22
CA ILE A 93 5.84 1.21 21.07
C ILE A 93 6.50 -0.13 20.70
N GLU A 94 5.91 -1.25 21.10
CA GLU A 94 6.44 -2.59 20.79
C GLU A 94 6.25 -2.94 19.30
N GLU A 95 5.23 -2.36 18.67
CA GLU A 95 5.00 -2.48 17.23
C GLU A 95 5.85 -1.53 16.36
N LEU A 96 6.53 -0.52 16.95
CA LEU A 96 7.41 0.39 16.21
C LEU A 96 8.66 -0.33 15.68
N ARG A 97 9.15 0.11 14.52
CA ARG A 97 10.33 -0.44 13.84
C ARG A 97 11.45 0.58 13.65
#